data_AF-A0A7J6R988-F1
#
_entry.id   AF-A0A7J6R988-F1
#
_cell.length_a   1.000
_cell.length_b   1.000
_cell.length_c   1.000
_cell.angle_alpha   90.00
_cell.angle_beta   90.00
_cell.angle_gamma   90.00
#
_symmetry.space_group_name_H-M   'P 1'
#
loop_
_entity.id
_entity.type
_entity.pdbx_description
1 polymer ?
#
loop_
_entity_poly.entity_id
_entity_poly.type
_entity_poly.pdbx_seq_one_letter_code
_entity_poly.pdbx_strand_id
1 'polypeptide(L)'
;YLSFTIARRTLPASYQGTVLISRTIVSPCPPPPFDSPAMKIKKPSRRQTLNRKYNIQKKVKEHNRKVKKQARVAKKSGVVVSKKRRDPGIPNSWPFKQEVLNDMEKRKMEIEANRKRERELRKKGLPVQPVVSKKKQDKVVKSLAELKSEAERRTRLYDRSADALIGSSTSVRDMHSVTHLGSNSKEAQNTRRAYYRELRKVMGMADVVVEVLDARDPMSCRCKSLEEEILSHGKKVILLLNKIDLVPKEAVQAWLAYLRKDFPTIAFKAARSSGDRQTGRAIAAESASEGLLKSSYGVIGSDALLQLLKNYARGVGTGRINVGIVGYPNVGKSSVINSMKRGKGVHLMTGNRAGVTKQMQEVQIDKTVSLLDCPGVIFSGSEESASNTSSLVIRQSVNVDALEDPMPVVEALVKRTPRNAVLKHFKMPAFESVTELVGH
;
A
#
# COMPACT_ATOMS: atom_id res chain seq x y z
N TYR A 1 -34.40 -43.99 21.56
CA TYR A 1 -33.97 -43.58 22.90
C TYR A 1 -34.75 -42.34 23.31
N LEU A 2 -35.32 -42.37 24.52
CA LEU A 2 -36.47 -41.63 25.06
C LEU A 2 -37.84 -42.14 24.56
N SER A 3 -38.39 -43.01 25.40
CA SER A 3 -39.59 -43.82 25.20
C SER A 3 -40.85 -43.08 25.67
N PHE A 4 -41.89 -43.04 24.84
CA PHE A 4 -43.24 -42.63 25.27
C PHE A 4 -44.10 -43.88 25.51
N THR A 5 -44.48 -44.05 26.77
CA THR A 5 -45.32 -45.13 27.28
C THR A 5 -46.78 -44.91 26.88
N ILE A 6 -47.35 -45.89 26.18
CA ILE A 6 -48.76 -45.95 25.78
C ILE A 6 -49.59 -46.36 27.01
N ALA A 7 -50.40 -45.43 27.53
CA ALA A 7 -51.45 -45.73 28.50
C ALA A 7 -52.81 -45.76 27.79
N ARG A 8 -53.31 -46.97 27.50
CA ARG A 8 -54.71 -47.20 27.13
C ARG A 8 -55.55 -47.07 28.41
N ARG A 9 -56.44 -46.07 28.46
CA ARG A 9 -57.56 -46.04 29.40
C ARG A 9 -58.86 -46.06 28.61
N THR A 10 -59.56 -47.16 28.78
CA THR A 10 -60.95 -47.43 28.39
C THR A 10 -61.89 -46.45 29.10
N LEU A 11 -62.76 -45.78 28.36
CA LEU A 11 -63.91 -45.03 28.88
C LEU A 11 -65.16 -45.92 28.85
N PRO A 12 -66.03 -45.87 29.87
CA PRO A 12 -67.33 -46.54 29.84
C PRO A 12 -68.37 -45.68 29.13
N ALA A 13 -69.29 -46.37 28.45
CA ALA A 13 -70.47 -45.81 27.81
C ALA A 13 -71.61 -45.66 28.84
N SER A 14 -72.20 -44.46 28.91
CA SER A 14 -73.64 -44.17 29.12
C SER A 14 -73.81 -42.85 29.86
N TYR A 15 -74.40 -41.84 29.22
CA TYR A 15 -75.66 -41.19 29.62
C TYR A 15 -75.87 -39.87 28.86
N GLN A 16 -77.16 -39.60 28.64
CA GLN A 16 -77.72 -38.61 27.73
C GLN A 16 -77.49 -37.15 28.15
N GLY A 17 -77.41 -36.28 27.14
CA GLY A 17 -77.53 -34.83 27.27
C GLY A 17 -77.64 -34.17 25.89
N THR A 18 -78.85 -33.78 25.53
CA THR A 18 -79.22 -32.87 24.43
C THR A 18 -78.31 -31.62 24.40
N VAL A 19 -77.99 -31.01 23.26
CA VAL A 19 -78.65 -29.77 22.79
C VAL A 19 -77.95 -29.23 21.51
N LEU A 20 -78.79 -28.89 20.50
CA LEU A 20 -78.66 -27.89 19.41
C LEU A 20 -77.50 -27.95 18.39
N ILE A 21 -77.86 -28.33 17.16
CA ILE A 21 -77.13 -28.05 15.91
C ILE A 21 -77.43 -26.61 15.50
N SER A 22 -76.47 -25.69 15.64
CA SER A 22 -76.50 -24.39 14.96
C SER A 22 -75.60 -24.45 13.72
N ARG A 23 -76.21 -24.33 12.54
CA ARG A 23 -75.51 -24.17 11.27
C ARG A 23 -74.85 -22.78 11.25
N THR A 24 -73.54 -22.72 11.44
CA THR A 24 -72.77 -21.49 11.17
C THR A 24 -72.46 -21.44 9.68
N ILE A 25 -73.13 -20.51 9.00
CA ILE A 25 -72.84 -20.12 7.61
C ILE A 25 -71.46 -19.45 7.61
N VAL A 26 -70.51 -20.02 6.87
CA VAL A 26 -69.18 -19.43 6.65
C VAL A 26 -69.34 -18.27 5.67
N SER A 27 -69.22 -17.04 6.18
CA SER A 27 -69.14 -15.82 5.37
C SER A 27 -67.84 -15.82 4.54
N PRO A 28 -67.87 -15.45 3.24
CA PRO A 28 -66.65 -15.33 2.44
C PRO A 28 -65.82 -14.11 2.90
N CYS A 29 -64.52 -14.31 3.10
CA CYS A 29 -63.58 -13.23 3.42
C CYS A 29 -63.60 -12.11 2.35
N PRO A 30 -63.55 -10.82 2.74
CA PRO A 30 -63.46 -9.74 1.78
C PRO A 30 -62.07 -9.69 1.11
N PRO A 31 -61.98 -9.27 -0.16
CA PRO A 31 -60.70 -9.11 -0.85
C PRO A 31 -59.90 -7.94 -0.23
N PRO A 32 -58.56 -7.98 -0.28
CA PRO A 32 -57.73 -6.92 0.26
C PRO A 32 -57.92 -5.61 -0.52
N PRO A 33 -57.80 -4.44 0.14
CA PRO A 33 -58.03 -3.16 -0.50
C PRO A 33 -56.97 -2.89 -1.57
N PHE A 34 -57.41 -2.36 -2.72
CA PHE A 34 -56.55 -1.87 -3.78
C PHE A 34 -55.70 -0.69 -3.25
N ASP A 35 -54.38 -0.88 -3.21
CA ASP A 35 -53.42 0.19 -2.92
C ASP A 35 -53.49 1.26 -4.02
N SER A 36 -53.98 2.44 -3.67
CA SER A 36 -53.91 3.63 -4.53
C SER A 36 -52.44 3.95 -4.84
N PRO A 37 -52.07 4.34 -6.08
CA PRO A 37 -50.68 4.60 -6.42
C PRO A 37 -50.16 5.80 -5.63
N ALA A 38 -49.22 5.55 -4.72
CA ALA A 38 -48.56 6.60 -3.94
C ALA A 38 -48.00 7.70 -4.87
N MET A 39 -48.50 8.93 -4.72
CA MET A 39 -47.99 10.09 -5.46
C MET A 39 -46.49 10.27 -5.19
N LYS A 40 -45.64 9.93 -6.16
CA LYS A 40 -44.18 10.11 -6.08
C LYS A 40 -43.86 11.61 -6.09
N ILE A 41 -43.57 12.17 -4.93
CA ILE A 41 -43.07 13.55 -4.78
C ILE A 41 -41.78 13.69 -5.61
N LYS A 42 -41.77 14.61 -6.58
CA LYS A 42 -40.61 14.85 -7.46
C LYS A 42 -39.42 15.33 -6.62
N LYS A 43 -38.38 14.50 -6.51
CA LYS A 43 -37.14 14.85 -5.79
C LYS A 43 -36.39 15.95 -6.56
N PRO A 44 -35.95 17.04 -5.90
CA PRO A 44 -35.23 18.11 -6.57
C PRO A 44 -33.91 17.61 -7.14
N SER A 45 -33.58 18.05 -8.35
CA SER A 45 -32.34 17.68 -9.02
C SER A 45 -31.12 18.20 -8.25
N ARG A 46 -30.17 17.30 -7.96
CA ARG A 46 -28.86 17.66 -7.41
C ARG A 46 -27.93 18.31 -8.45
N ARG A 47 -28.35 18.37 -9.71
CA ARG A 47 -27.59 18.98 -10.81
C ARG A 47 -27.60 20.50 -10.63
N GLN A 48 -26.43 21.09 -10.46
CA GLN A 48 -26.27 22.54 -10.43
C GLN A 48 -26.07 23.08 -11.84
N THR A 49 -26.78 24.15 -12.19
CA THR A 49 -26.53 24.87 -13.44
C THR A 49 -25.17 25.57 -13.37
N LEU A 50 -24.48 25.70 -14.51
CA LEU A 50 -23.20 26.39 -14.58
C LEU A 50 -23.31 27.84 -14.08
N ASN A 51 -24.41 28.53 -14.40
CA ASN A 51 -24.70 29.86 -13.89
C ASN A 51 -24.73 29.91 -12.35
N ARG A 52 -25.40 28.94 -11.69
CA ARG A 52 -25.43 28.84 -10.22
C ARG A 52 -24.03 28.59 -9.64
N LYS A 53 -23.21 27.74 -10.28
CA LYS A 53 -21.83 27.46 -9.87
C LYS A 53 -20.95 28.71 -9.92
N TYR A 54 -20.98 29.47 -11.02
CA TYR A 54 -20.20 30.70 -11.15
C TYR A 54 -20.66 31.80 -10.20
N ASN A 55 -21.98 31.92 -9.96
CA ASN A 55 -22.51 32.86 -8.97
C ASN A 55 -22.07 32.52 -7.54
N ILE A 56 -22.03 31.24 -7.17
CA ILE A 56 -21.51 30.80 -5.86
C ILE A 56 -20.03 31.15 -5.74
N GLN A 57 -19.22 30.86 -6.76
CA GLN A 57 -17.79 31.18 -6.75
C GLN A 57 -17.55 32.69 -6.61
N LYS A 58 -18.32 33.53 -7.32
CA LYS A 58 -18.24 34.99 -7.22
C LYS A 58 -18.60 35.47 -5.80
N LYS A 59 -19.69 34.95 -5.22
CA LYS A 59 -20.12 35.27 -3.84
C LYS A 59 -19.07 34.87 -2.79
N VAL A 60 -18.47 33.68 -2.91
CA VAL A 60 -17.42 33.21 -1.99
C VAL A 60 -16.17 34.08 -2.09
N LYS A 61 -15.74 34.42 -3.31
CA LYS A 61 -14.58 35.30 -3.54
C LYS A 61 -14.81 36.69 -2.95
N GLU A 62 -16.02 37.24 -3.11
CA GLU A 62 -16.39 38.53 -2.55
C GLU A 62 -16.46 38.49 -1.01
N HIS A 63 -17.05 37.44 -0.43
CA HIS A 63 -17.09 37.25 1.01
C HIS A 63 -15.68 37.19 1.62
N ASN A 64 -14.80 36.38 1.04
CA ASN A 64 -13.41 36.26 1.50
C ASN A 64 -12.64 37.59 1.37
N ARG A 65 -12.94 38.39 0.33
CA ARG A 65 -12.38 39.74 0.18
C ARG A 65 -12.87 40.68 1.29
N LYS A 66 -14.17 40.64 1.64
CA LYS A 66 -14.75 41.44 2.73
C LYS A 66 -14.18 41.05 4.10
N VAL A 67 -14.08 39.75 4.40
CA VAL A 67 -13.48 39.25 5.66
C VAL A 67 -12.03 39.71 5.79
N LYS A 68 -11.22 39.61 4.73
CA LYS A 68 -9.83 40.11 4.74
C LYS A 68 -9.76 41.62 4.96
N LYS A 69 -10.66 42.40 4.36
CA LYS A 69 -10.73 43.85 4.56
C LYS A 69 -11.11 44.19 6.01
N GLN A 70 -12.12 43.53 6.56
CA GLN A 70 -12.54 43.69 7.96
C GLN A 70 -11.41 43.30 8.94
N ALA A 71 -10.72 42.18 8.70
CA ALA A 71 -9.59 41.77 9.53
C ALA A 71 -8.42 42.78 9.50
N ARG A 72 -8.19 43.44 8.36
CA ARG A 72 -7.19 44.52 8.25
C ARG A 72 -7.62 45.78 8.98
N VAL A 73 -8.89 46.18 8.86
CA VAL A 73 -9.46 47.32 9.60
C VAL A 73 -9.41 47.08 11.10
N ALA A 74 -9.81 45.89 11.57
CA ALA A 74 -9.75 45.49 12.98
C ALA A 74 -8.32 45.48 13.55
N LYS A 75 -7.32 45.09 12.73
CA LYS A 75 -5.91 45.20 13.10
C LYS A 75 -5.44 46.66 13.18
N LYS A 76 -5.95 47.53 12.31
CA LYS A 76 -5.57 48.96 12.24
C LYS A 76 -6.24 49.79 13.33
N SER A 77 -7.42 49.39 13.80
CA SER A 77 -8.16 50.06 14.88
C SER A 77 -7.64 49.72 16.28
N GLY A 78 -6.49 49.07 16.42
CA GLY A 78 -5.85 48.78 17.72
C GLY A 78 -6.60 47.76 18.60
N VAL A 79 -7.74 47.22 18.14
CA VAL A 79 -8.47 46.15 18.83
C VAL A 79 -7.75 44.83 18.57
N VAL A 80 -6.61 44.66 19.25
CA VAL A 80 -5.89 43.41 19.30
C VAL A 80 -6.73 42.45 20.14
N VAL A 81 -7.67 41.74 19.51
CA VAL A 81 -8.19 40.49 20.07
C VAL A 81 -7.10 39.42 19.89
N SER A 82 -5.93 39.62 20.50
CA SER A 82 -5.08 38.48 20.83
C SER A 82 -5.74 37.81 22.02
N LYS A 83 -6.72 36.96 21.78
CA LYS A 83 -6.95 35.86 22.72
C LYS A 83 -5.69 34.99 22.63
N LYS A 84 -4.65 35.36 23.39
CA LYS A 84 -3.64 34.39 23.80
C LYS A 84 -4.46 33.22 24.32
N ARG A 85 -4.37 32.08 23.65
CA ARG A 85 -5.08 30.88 24.07
C ARG A 85 -4.66 30.65 25.52
N ARG A 86 -5.62 30.71 26.45
CA ARG A 86 -5.35 30.33 27.84
C ARG A 86 -4.94 28.87 27.79
N ASP A 87 -3.76 28.57 28.29
CA ASP A 87 -3.26 27.20 28.34
C ASP A 87 -4.19 26.40 29.27
N PRO A 88 -4.83 25.32 28.80
CA PRO A 88 -5.72 24.51 29.62
C PRO A 88 -5.02 23.83 30.81
N GLY A 89 -3.69 23.90 30.91
CA GLY A 89 -2.92 23.39 32.05
C GLY A 89 -2.91 21.86 32.10
N ILE A 90 -2.31 21.32 33.18
CA ILE A 90 -2.19 19.87 33.37
C ILE A 90 -3.51 19.32 33.94
N PRO A 91 -4.21 18.43 33.20
CA PRO A 91 -5.45 17.81 33.67
C PRO A 91 -5.25 17.05 34.98
N ASN A 92 -6.28 17.04 35.84
CA ASN A 92 -6.19 16.46 37.18
C ASN A 92 -6.07 14.92 37.18
N SER A 93 -6.48 14.25 36.10
CA SER A 93 -6.43 12.80 35.93
C SER A 93 -5.05 12.25 35.57
N TRP A 94 -4.03 13.10 35.44
CA TRP A 94 -2.69 12.67 35.03
C TRP A 94 -1.95 11.96 36.17
N PRO A 95 -1.58 10.67 36.03
CA PRO A 95 -1.01 9.85 37.12
C PRO A 95 0.26 10.44 37.75
N PHE A 96 1.08 11.13 36.96
CA PHE A 96 2.36 11.73 37.37
C PHE A 96 2.28 13.25 37.57
N LYS A 97 1.08 13.80 37.84
CA LYS A 97 0.89 15.26 37.97
C LYS A 97 1.77 15.87 39.06
N GLN A 98 1.94 15.17 40.17
CA GLN A 98 2.76 15.62 41.30
C GLN A 98 4.25 15.68 40.93
N GLU A 99 4.77 14.69 40.22
CA GLU A 99 6.16 14.70 39.74
C GLU A 99 6.41 15.86 38.78
N VAL A 100 5.47 16.10 37.85
CA VAL A 100 5.59 17.22 36.91
C VAL A 100 5.53 18.57 37.63
N LEU A 101 4.71 18.71 38.67
CA LEU A 101 4.66 19.93 39.49
C LEU A 101 5.97 20.15 40.25
N ASN A 102 6.52 19.10 40.86
CA ASN A 102 7.80 19.15 41.59
C ASN A 102 8.98 19.49 40.67
N ASP A 103 9.02 18.93 39.46
CA ASP A 103 10.03 19.24 38.44
C ASP A 103 9.95 20.70 37.98
N MET A 104 8.73 21.23 37.85
CA MET A 104 8.51 22.63 37.51
C MET A 104 8.98 23.56 38.64
N GLU A 105 8.72 23.19 39.90
CA GLU A 105 9.14 23.97 41.07
C GLU A 105 10.67 23.96 41.24
N LYS A 106 11.30 22.78 41.07
CA LYS A 106 12.76 22.65 41.09
C LYS A 106 13.44 23.50 40.02
N ARG A 107 12.92 23.51 38.79
CA ARG A 107 13.40 24.39 37.71
C ARG A 107 13.27 25.87 38.06
N LYS A 108 12.19 26.27 38.73
CA LYS A 108 11.97 27.65 39.16
C LYS A 108 13.01 28.07 40.21
N MET A 109 13.28 27.19 41.18
CA MET A 109 14.31 27.39 42.21
C MET A 109 15.72 27.52 41.61
N GLU A 110 16.08 26.67 40.64
CA GLU A 110 17.38 26.73 39.94
C GLU A 110 17.58 28.05 39.19
N ILE A 111 16.53 28.53 38.50
CA ILE A 111 16.57 29.80 37.77
C ILE A 111 16.76 30.98 38.74
N GLU A 112 16.04 30.97 39.86
CA GLU A 112 16.14 32.03 40.86
C GLU A 112 17.51 32.05 41.57
N ALA A 113 18.05 30.88 41.90
CA ALA A 113 19.39 30.72 42.46
C ALA A 113 20.48 31.24 41.50
N ASN A 114 20.39 30.90 40.21
CA ASN A 114 21.32 31.40 39.20
C ASN A 114 21.25 32.93 39.04
N ARG A 115 20.03 33.49 39.07
CA ARG A 115 19.84 34.95 39.00
C ARG A 115 20.41 35.67 40.22
N LYS A 116 20.38 35.05 41.40
CA LYS A 116 21.00 35.58 42.62
C LYS A 116 22.53 35.54 42.54
N ARG A 117 23.11 34.41 42.10
CA ARG A 117 24.56 34.26 41.85
C ARG A 117 25.09 35.28 40.85
N GLU A 118 24.35 35.52 39.76
CA GLU A 118 24.72 36.49 38.74
C GLU A 118 24.77 37.93 39.32
N ARG A 119 23.80 38.30 40.16
CA ARG A 119 23.79 39.60 40.85
C ARG A 119 24.97 39.79 41.81
N GLU A 120 25.35 38.74 42.53
CA GLU A 120 26.51 38.76 43.44
C GLU A 120 27.84 38.89 42.70
N LEU A 121 27.99 38.19 41.56
CA LEU A 121 29.17 38.31 40.70
C LEU A 121 29.31 39.72 40.08
N ARG A 122 28.20 40.35 39.66
CA ARG A 122 28.22 41.75 39.19
C ARG A 122 28.63 42.73 40.29
N LYS A 123 28.21 42.51 41.55
CA LYS A 123 28.61 43.37 42.68
C LYS A 123 30.11 43.27 42.99
N LYS A 124 30.76 42.13 42.71
CA LYS A 124 32.20 41.91 42.93
C LYS A 124 33.08 42.37 41.76
N GLY A 125 32.51 42.90 40.69
CA GLY A 125 33.26 43.43 39.54
C GLY A 125 33.92 42.37 38.65
N LEU A 126 33.62 41.07 38.86
CA LEU A 126 34.12 39.99 37.99
C LEU A 126 33.26 39.88 36.71
N PRO A 127 33.86 39.46 35.57
CA PRO A 127 33.14 39.29 34.32
C PRO A 127 32.05 38.21 34.46
N VAL A 128 30.79 38.62 34.26
CA VAL A 128 29.66 37.70 34.19
C VAL A 128 29.65 37.07 32.81
N GLN A 129 30.04 35.80 32.75
CA GLN A 129 29.79 35.01 31.55
C GLN A 129 28.27 34.84 31.40
N PRO A 130 27.70 35.09 30.21
CA PRO A 130 26.29 34.86 29.98
C PRO A 130 26.02 33.38 30.22
N VAL A 131 25.23 33.06 31.24
CA VAL A 131 24.65 31.73 31.38
C VAL A 131 23.65 31.59 30.24
N VAL A 132 24.15 31.13 29.09
CA VAL A 132 23.34 30.73 27.94
C VAL A 132 22.27 29.81 28.51
N SER A 133 21.04 30.28 28.48
CA SER A 133 19.90 29.47 28.89
C SER A 133 19.89 28.26 27.97
N LYS A 134 20.25 27.10 28.50
CA LYS A 134 20.14 25.81 27.82
C LYS A 134 18.66 25.51 27.56
N LYS A 135 18.08 26.18 26.59
CA LYS A 135 16.84 25.78 25.93
C LYS A 135 17.25 25.35 24.52
N LYS A 136 17.22 24.03 24.33
CA LYS A 136 17.83 23.26 23.23
C LYS A 136 19.35 23.21 23.28
N GLN A 137 19.87 22.31 24.10
CA GLN A 137 20.96 21.37 23.77
C GLN A 137 21.57 20.84 25.07
N ASP A 138 20.82 19.96 25.73
CA ASP A 138 21.41 18.93 26.60
C ASP A 138 20.89 17.59 26.08
N LYS A 139 21.30 17.24 24.86
CA LYS A 139 21.67 15.85 24.59
C LYS A 139 23.16 15.82 24.90
N VAL A 140 23.49 15.22 26.02
CA VAL A 140 24.80 14.66 26.33
C VAL A 140 25.46 14.24 25.02
N VAL A 141 26.65 14.79 24.73
CA VAL A 141 27.54 14.20 23.72
C VAL A 141 27.90 12.83 24.26
N LYS A 142 27.02 11.86 24.01
CA LYS A 142 27.38 10.46 24.00
C LYS A 142 28.51 10.37 23.00
N SER A 143 29.62 9.76 23.39
CA SER A 143 30.69 9.47 22.45
C SER A 143 30.07 8.85 21.19
N LEU A 144 30.65 9.08 20.03
CA LEU A 144 30.09 8.57 18.77
C LEU A 144 29.85 7.04 18.84
N ALA A 145 30.65 6.35 19.65
CA ALA A 145 30.49 4.95 20.05
C ALA A 145 29.23 4.68 20.90
N GLU A 146 28.93 5.48 21.92
CA GLU A 146 27.71 5.35 22.73
C GLU A 146 26.43 5.71 21.98
N LEU A 147 26.49 6.70 21.06
CA LEU A 147 25.37 7.04 20.18
C LEU A 147 25.07 5.89 19.21
N LYS A 148 26.12 5.29 18.65
CA LYS A 148 26.03 4.10 17.81
C LYS A 148 25.47 2.91 18.60
N SER A 149 25.99 2.66 19.81
CA SER A 149 25.53 1.58 20.69
C SER A 149 24.07 1.76 21.14
N GLU A 150 23.66 2.97 21.50
CA GLU A 150 22.27 3.25 21.89
C GLU A 150 21.30 3.16 20.71
N ALA A 151 21.71 3.59 19.50
CA ALA A 151 20.92 3.40 18.29
C ALA A 151 20.77 1.91 17.98
N GLU A 152 21.86 1.14 18.06
CA GLU A 152 21.87 -0.31 17.88
C GLU A 152 21.02 -1.02 18.96
N ARG A 153 21.05 -0.56 20.21
CA ARG A 153 20.22 -1.07 21.31
C ARG A 153 18.73 -0.79 21.07
N ARG A 154 18.37 0.40 20.59
CA ARG A 154 16.98 0.74 20.21
C ARG A 154 16.48 -0.05 19.02
N THR A 155 17.33 -0.24 18.00
CA THR A 155 17.01 -1.11 16.87
C THR A 155 16.78 -2.55 17.35
N ARG A 156 17.66 -3.09 18.21
CA ARG A 156 17.50 -4.43 18.81
C ARG A 156 16.23 -4.56 19.66
N LEU A 157 15.86 -3.54 20.43
CA LEU A 157 14.63 -3.56 21.23
C LEU A 157 13.38 -3.47 20.35
N TYR A 158 13.43 -2.72 19.26
CA TYR A 158 12.33 -2.66 18.29
C TYR A 158 12.20 -3.97 17.50
N ASP A 159 13.33 -4.56 17.09
CA ASP A 159 13.39 -5.88 16.46
C ASP A 159 12.86 -6.97 17.42
N ARG A 160 13.25 -6.94 18.71
CA ARG A 160 12.73 -7.86 19.73
C ARG A 160 11.23 -7.71 20.00
N SER A 161 10.71 -6.48 19.96
CA SER A 161 9.27 -6.23 20.07
C SER A 161 8.51 -6.67 18.82
N ALA A 162 9.12 -6.56 17.64
CA ALA A 162 8.57 -7.11 16.40
C ALA A 162 8.59 -8.65 16.43
N ASP A 163 9.67 -9.27 16.92
CA ASP A 163 9.80 -10.72 17.08
C ASP A 163 8.84 -11.27 18.16
N ALA A 164 8.57 -10.50 19.21
CA ALA A 164 7.55 -10.84 20.22
C ALA A 164 6.12 -10.84 19.65
N LEU A 165 5.85 -10.03 18.62
CA LEU A 165 4.61 -10.07 17.84
C LEU A 165 4.57 -11.23 16.82
N ILE A 166 5.72 -11.86 16.54
CA ILE A 166 5.91 -12.98 15.58
C ILE A 166 5.79 -14.36 16.26
N GLY A 167 5.70 -14.44 17.59
CA GLY A 167 5.68 -15.69 18.34
C GLY A 167 4.37 -16.48 18.29
N SER A 168 4.02 -17.08 17.15
CA SER A 168 3.19 -18.31 17.09
C SER A 168 3.17 -18.96 15.69
N SER A 169 4.33 -19.18 15.07
CA SER A 169 4.51 -20.28 14.10
C SER A 169 5.99 -20.45 13.77
N THR A 170 6.58 -21.43 14.44
CA THR A 170 7.58 -22.38 13.93
C THR A 170 8.73 -21.85 13.05
N SER A 171 9.92 -21.82 13.68
CA SER A 171 11.27 -22.00 13.11
C SER A 171 11.67 -21.18 11.86
N VAL A 172 12.04 -19.92 12.07
CA VAL A 172 12.89 -19.15 11.11
C VAL A 172 14.11 -18.55 11.83
N ARG A 173 14.72 -19.33 12.74
CA ARG A 173 16.01 -18.96 13.35
C ARG A 173 17.18 -19.07 12.36
N ASP A 174 17.02 -19.80 11.26
CA ASP A 174 18.12 -20.09 10.33
C ASP A 174 18.33 -19.09 9.20
N MET A 175 17.48 -18.05 9.07
CA MET A 175 17.63 -17.04 8.01
C MET A 175 18.34 -15.75 8.47
N HIS A 176 18.85 -15.72 9.70
CA HIS A 176 19.57 -14.57 10.27
C HIS A 176 21.10 -14.74 10.28
N SER A 177 21.64 -15.92 9.93
CA SER A 177 23.09 -16.18 9.96
C SER A 177 23.83 -15.82 8.67
N VAL A 178 23.14 -15.50 7.57
CA VAL A 178 23.75 -15.23 6.24
C VAL A 178 24.00 -13.73 6.01
N THR A 179 23.88 -12.87 7.03
CA THR A 179 24.14 -11.43 6.90
C THR A 179 25.57 -11.07 7.26
N HIS A 180 26.53 -11.56 6.50
CA HIS A 180 27.81 -10.89 6.36
C HIS A 180 28.14 -10.81 4.87
N LEU A 181 28.44 -9.59 4.42
CA LEU A 181 29.00 -9.18 3.13
C LEU A 181 27.99 -8.61 2.13
N GLY A 182 28.17 -7.31 1.82
CA GLY A 182 27.92 -6.76 0.48
C GLY A 182 26.89 -5.63 0.27
N SER A 183 26.53 -4.85 1.29
CA SER A 183 26.26 -3.41 1.06
C SER A 183 26.52 -2.60 2.32
N ASN A 184 27.62 -1.86 2.37
CA ASN A 184 28.10 -1.15 3.57
C ASN A 184 27.29 0.10 3.96
N SER A 185 26.07 0.31 3.43
CA SER A 185 25.18 1.34 3.96
C SER A 185 24.14 0.69 4.90
N LYS A 186 24.20 1.06 6.18
CA LYS A 186 23.14 0.76 7.17
C LYS A 186 21.75 1.17 6.64
N GLU A 187 21.68 2.11 5.71
CA GLU A 187 20.47 2.57 5.03
C GLU A 187 19.87 1.55 4.05
N ALA A 188 20.68 0.84 3.27
CA ALA A 188 20.21 -0.21 2.36
C ALA A 188 19.63 -1.42 3.11
N GLN A 189 20.21 -1.77 4.27
CA GLN A 189 19.67 -2.81 5.13
C GLN A 189 18.37 -2.37 5.82
N ASN A 190 18.30 -1.12 6.30
CA ASN A 190 17.11 -0.56 6.92
C ASN A 190 15.92 -0.46 5.95
N THR A 191 16.17 -0.08 4.69
CA THR A 191 15.14 -0.03 3.65
C THR A 191 14.64 -1.43 3.31
N ARG A 192 15.52 -2.42 3.09
CA ARG A 192 15.14 -3.83 2.87
C ARG A 192 14.23 -4.37 3.98
N ARG A 193 14.61 -4.18 5.25
CA ARG A 193 13.79 -4.61 6.41
C ARG A 193 12.41 -3.94 6.46
N ALA A 194 12.34 -2.64 6.14
CA ALA A 194 11.07 -1.93 6.09
C ALA A 194 10.14 -2.50 5.00
N TYR A 195 10.68 -2.90 3.84
CA TYR A 195 9.92 -3.53 2.77
C TYR A 195 9.40 -4.93 3.13
N TYR A 196 10.23 -5.78 3.74
CA TYR A 196 9.77 -7.10 4.22
C TYR A 196 8.67 -6.99 5.27
N ARG A 197 8.68 -5.94 6.09
CA ARG A 197 7.60 -5.66 7.04
C ARG A 197 6.28 -5.37 6.32
N GLU A 198 6.30 -4.55 5.27
CA GLU A 198 5.12 -4.29 4.45
C GLU A 198 4.64 -5.53 3.70
N LEU A 199 5.57 -6.34 3.19
CA LEU A 199 5.25 -7.61 2.54
C LEU A 199 4.52 -8.56 3.50
N ARG A 200 5.00 -8.71 4.74
CA ARG A 200 4.34 -9.54 5.77
C ARG A 200 2.95 -9.05 6.13
N LYS A 201 2.72 -7.73 6.15
CA LYS A 201 1.37 -7.17 6.34
C LYS A 201 0.44 -7.57 5.20
N VAL A 202 0.91 -7.45 3.95
CA VAL A 202 0.13 -7.85 2.78
C VAL A 202 -0.15 -9.33 2.79
N MET A 203 0.85 -10.16 3.10
CA MET A 203 0.65 -11.58 3.28
C MET A 203 -0.43 -11.82 4.33
N GLY A 204 -0.36 -11.21 5.52
CA GLY A 204 -1.36 -11.37 6.59
C GLY A 204 -2.79 -11.00 6.19
N MET A 205 -2.98 -10.04 5.27
CA MET A 205 -4.30 -9.55 4.86
C MET A 205 -4.84 -10.20 3.58
N ALA A 206 -3.98 -10.76 2.74
CA ALA A 206 -4.33 -11.30 1.43
C ALA A 206 -4.82 -12.75 1.52
N ASP A 207 -5.89 -13.05 0.78
CA ASP A 207 -6.40 -14.42 0.57
C ASP A 207 -5.68 -15.08 -0.61
N VAL A 208 -5.38 -14.27 -1.63
CA VAL A 208 -4.71 -14.67 -2.88
C VAL A 208 -3.57 -13.71 -3.15
N VAL A 209 -2.44 -14.23 -3.60
CA VAL A 209 -1.26 -13.43 -3.96
C VAL A 209 -1.01 -13.54 -5.46
N VAL A 210 -0.86 -12.40 -6.11
CA VAL A 210 -0.50 -12.27 -7.52
C VAL A 210 0.94 -11.78 -7.61
N GLU A 211 1.83 -12.63 -8.12
CA GLU A 211 3.22 -12.27 -8.39
C GLU A 211 3.34 -11.76 -9.83
N VAL A 212 3.80 -10.51 -9.98
CA VAL A 212 3.95 -9.85 -11.28
C VAL A 212 5.36 -10.04 -11.82
N LEU A 213 5.44 -10.68 -12.98
CA LEU A 213 6.68 -10.99 -13.71
C LEU A 213 6.78 -10.12 -14.97
N ASP A 214 8.01 -9.81 -15.41
CA ASP A 214 8.26 -9.13 -16.68
C ASP A 214 8.47 -10.17 -17.80
N ALA A 215 7.71 -10.08 -18.89
CA ALA A 215 7.75 -11.06 -19.99
C ALA A 215 9.10 -11.20 -20.67
N ARG A 216 9.98 -10.19 -20.56
CA ARG A 216 11.32 -10.21 -21.16
C ARG A 216 12.27 -11.19 -20.46
N ASP A 217 12.10 -11.37 -19.15
CA ASP A 217 12.97 -12.20 -18.31
C ASP A 217 12.20 -12.68 -17.05
N PRO A 218 11.20 -13.57 -17.21
CA PRO A 218 10.27 -13.90 -16.12
C PRO A 218 10.93 -14.70 -15.00
N MET A 219 11.84 -15.63 -15.31
CA MET A 219 12.52 -16.48 -14.31
C MET A 219 13.33 -15.67 -13.30
N SER A 220 13.83 -14.55 -13.77
CA SER A 220 14.67 -13.65 -13.02
C SER A 220 13.91 -12.67 -12.12
N CYS A 221 12.65 -12.41 -12.46
CA CYS A 221 11.72 -11.63 -11.65
C CYS A 221 10.90 -12.51 -10.70
N ARG A 222 11.16 -13.82 -10.69
CA ARG A 222 10.44 -14.81 -9.90
C ARG A 222 11.20 -15.12 -8.62
N CYS A 223 10.50 -15.25 -7.50
CA CYS A 223 11.11 -15.59 -6.22
C CYS A 223 10.49 -16.86 -5.61
N LYS A 224 11.12 -18.01 -5.81
CA LYS A 224 10.66 -19.30 -5.28
C LYS A 224 10.53 -19.31 -3.75
N SER A 225 11.48 -18.69 -3.05
CA SER A 225 11.42 -18.59 -1.58
C SER A 225 10.20 -17.83 -1.09
N LEU A 226 9.77 -16.79 -1.82
CA LEU A 226 8.53 -16.09 -1.53
C LEU A 226 7.30 -16.97 -1.85
N GLU A 227 7.32 -17.69 -2.97
CA GLU A 227 6.24 -18.62 -3.35
C GLU A 227 6.03 -19.68 -2.25
N GLU A 228 7.11 -20.28 -1.76
CA GLU A 228 7.10 -21.24 -0.65
C GLU A 228 6.56 -20.63 0.65
N GLU A 229 6.95 -19.39 0.98
CA GLU A 229 6.41 -18.67 2.16
C GLU A 229 4.91 -18.39 2.01
N ILE A 230 4.44 -18.03 0.82
CA ILE A 230 3.00 -17.80 0.59
C ILE A 230 2.22 -19.12 0.71
N LEU A 231 2.76 -20.20 0.15
CA LEU A 231 2.14 -21.52 0.20
C LEU A 231 2.09 -22.08 1.62
N SER A 232 3.13 -21.84 2.44
CA SER A 232 3.16 -22.28 3.85
C SER A 232 2.07 -21.61 4.69
N HIS A 233 1.66 -20.38 4.32
CA HIS A 233 0.51 -19.69 4.92
C HIS A 233 -0.85 -20.15 4.34
N GLY A 234 -0.87 -21.21 3.52
CA GLY A 234 -2.08 -21.78 2.92
C GLY A 234 -2.72 -20.91 1.83
N LYS A 235 -2.00 -19.90 1.32
CA LYS A 235 -2.53 -18.95 0.33
C LYS A 235 -2.28 -19.44 -1.09
N LYS A 236 -3.09 -18.94 -2.01
CA LYS A 236 -2.96 -19.27 -3.44
C LYS A 236 -2.05 -18.27 -4.14
N VAL A 237 -1.16 -18.77 -4.98
CA VAL A 237 -0.25 -17.97 -5.82
C VAL A 237 -0.76 -17.98 -7.26
N ILE A 238 -0.78 -16.80 -7.90
CA ILE A 238 -1.09 -16.62 -9.31
C ILE A 238 0.08 -15.84 -9.94
N LEU A 239 0.59 -16.32 -11.07
CA LEU A 239 1.62 -15.60 -11.80
C LEU A 239 0.99 -14.68 -12.85
N LEU A 240 1.45 -13.44 -12.92
CA LEU A 240 1.02 -12.46 -13.91
C LEU A 240 2.19 -12.05 -14.79
N LEU A 241 2.21 -12.52 -16.03
CA LEU A 241 3.24 -12.20 -17.01
C LEU A 241 2.92 -10.87 -17.69
N ASN A 242 3.53 -9.78 -17.23
CA ASN A 242 3.28 -8.42 -17.69
C ASN A 242 4.24 -7.99 -18.81
N LYS A 243 3.88 -6.92 -19.54
CA LYS A 243 4.65 -6.34 -20.66
C LYS A 243 4.82 -7.28 -21.86
N ILE A 244 3.78 -8.07 -22.15
CA ILE A 244 3.75 -8.98 -23.30
C ILE A 244 3.86 -8.26 -24.65
N ASP A 245 3.69 -6.93 -24.68
CA ASP A 245 3.90 -6.10 -25.86
C ASP A 245 5.38 -5.97 -26.29
N LEU A 246 6.32 -6.29 -25.40
CA LEU A 246 7.76 -6.15 -25.64
C LEU A 246 8.43 -7.40 -26.19
N VAL A 247 7.69 -8.50 -26.32
CA VAL A 247 8.22 -9.83 -26.61
C VAL A 247 7.39 -10.45 -27.74
N PRO A 248 7.99 -11.21 -28.68
CA PRO A 248 7.25 -11.92 -29.72
C PRO A 248 6.20 -12.87 -29.13
N LYS A 249 5.11 -13.08 -29.87
CA LYS A 249 3.94 -13.84 -29.40
C LYS A 249 4.30 -15.29 -29.08
N GLU A 250 5.19 -15.88 -29.86
CA GLU A 250 5.66 -17.26 -29.74
C GLU A 250 6.39 -17.46 -28.41
N ALA A 251 7.23 -16.48 -28.03
CA ALA A 251 7.92 -16.51 -26.75
C ALA A 251 6.95 -16.33 -25.57
N VAL A 252 5.92 -15.49 -25.70
CA VAL A 252 4.87 -15.36 -24.67
C VAL A 252 4.13 -16.69 -24.48
N GLN A 253 3.78 -17.38 -25.57
CA GLN A 253 3.13 -18.70 -25.51
C GLN A 253 4.03 -19.76 -24.87
N ALA A 254 5.33 -19.79 -25.23
CA ALA A 254 6.30 -20.68 -24.61
C ALA A 254 6.44 -20.42 -23.11
N TRP A 255 6.51 -19.15 -22.69
CA TRP A 255 6.55 -18.79 -21.27
C TRP A 255 5.28 -19.19 -20.52
N LEU A 256 4.10 -18.98 -21.11
CA LEU A 256 2.84 -19.42 -20.51
C LEU A 256 2.82 -20.94 -20.34
N ALA A 257 3.25 -21.71 -21.35
CA ALA A 257 3.32 -23.17 -21.27
C ALA A 257 4.30 -23.64 -20.19
N TYR A 258 5.42 -22.94 -20.02
CA TYR A 258 6.41 -23.25 -18.98
C TYR A 258 5.91 -22.91 -17.57
N LEU A 259 5.41 -21.68 -17.35
CA LEU A 259 5.02 -21.18 -16.02
C LEU A 259 3.72 -21.81 -15.50
N ARG A 260 2.79 -22.18 -16.40
CA ARG A 260 1.54 -22.88 -16.04
C ARG A 260 1.77 -24.27 -15.44
N LYS A 261 2.98 -24.83 -15.54
CA LYS A 261 3.35 -26.08 -14.86
C LYS A 261 3.38 -25.93 -13.33
N ASP A 262 3.78 -24.75 -12.86
CA ASP A 262 3.93 -24.48 -11.43
C ASP A 262 2.68 -23.81 -10.86
N PHE A 263 2.22 -22.72 -11.49
CA PHE A 263 1.09 -21.93 -11.00
C PHE A 263 0.21 -21.39 -12.14
N PRO A 264 -1.10 -21.13 -11.88
CA PRO A 264 -1.96 -20.45 -12.84
C PRO A 264 -1.31 -19.14 -13.31
N THR A 265 -1.04 -19.06 -14.61
CA THR A 265 -0.33 -17.92 -15.20
C THR A 265 -1.18 -17.20 -16.24
N ILE A 266 -1.29 -15.88 -16.10
CA ILE A 266 -2.04 -15.00 -17.01
C ILE A 266 -1.08 -14.04 -17.70
N ALA A 267 -1.20 -13.93 -19.02
CA ALA A 267 -0.52 -12.90 -19.82
C ALA A 267 -1.27 -11.57 -19.73
N PHE A 268 -0.53 -10.49 -19.49
CA PHE A 268 -1.08 -9.17 -19.22
C PHE A 268 -0.36 -8.06 -19.98
N LYS A 269 -1.15 -7.12 -20.48
CA LYS A 269 -0.66 -5.85 -21.03
C LYS A 269 -1.39 -4.69 -20.35
N ALA A 270 -0.63 -3.83 -19.68
CA ALA A 270 -1.13 -2.59 -19.10
C ALA A 270 -1.25 -1.46 -20.15
N ALA A 271 -2.22 -0.56 -19.99
CA ALA A 271 -2.32 0.63 -20.83
C ALA A 271 -1.22 1.65 -20.45
N ARG A 272 -0.58 2.25 -21.46
CA ARG A 272 0.52 3.23 -21.27
C ARG A 272 0.01 4.67 -21.12
N SER A 273 -1.23 4.94 -21.54
CA SER A 273 -1.89 6.24 -21.42
C SER A 273 -3.31 6.06 -20.91
N SER A 274 -3.69 6.85 -19.90
CA SER A 274 -5.06 6.96 -19.39
C SER A 274 -5.95 7.74 -20.36
N GLY A 275 -6.20 7.18 -21.55
CA GLY A 275 -7.20 7.67 -22.47
C GLY A 275 -8.60 7.18 -22.08
N ASP A 276 -9.61 8.04 -22.20
CA ASP A 276 -11.02 7.88 -21.79
C ASP A 276 -11.82 6.79 -22.55
N ARG A 277 -11.15 5.81 -23.16
CA ARG A 277 -11.78 4.72 -23.93
C ARG A 277 -11.24 3.36 -23.51
N GLN A 278 -11.64 2.92 -22.31
CA GLN A 278 -11.57 1.51 -21.92
C GLN A 278 -12.66 0.71 -22.64
N THR A 279 -12.51 0.48 -23.95
CA THR A 279 -13.20 -0.65 -24.59
C THR A 279 -12.34 -1.89 -24.34
N GLY A 280 -12.42 -2.42 -23.11
CA GLY A 280 -11.94 -3.76 -22.79
C GLY A 280 -12.83 -4.75 -23.51
N ARG A 281 -12.48 -5.08 -24.76
CA ARG A 281 -12.99 -6.28 -25.40
C ARG A 281 -12.26 -7.44 -24.75
N ALA A 282 -13.02 -8.43 -24.26
CA ALA A 282 -12.50 -9.67 -23.69
C ALA A 282 -11.75 -10.45 -24.78
N ILE A 283 -10.48 -10.09 -25.01
CA ILE A 283 -9.62 -10.79 -25.94
C ILE A 283 -8.61 -11.55 -25.07
N ALA A 284 -8.71 -12.87 -25.13
CA ALA A 284 -7.69 -13.75 -24.56
C ALA A 284 -6.34 -13.38 -25.17
N ALA A 285 -5.28 -13.36 -24.36
CA ALA A 285 -3.95 -12.96 -24.81
C ALA A 285 -3.46 -13.77 -26.04
N GLU A 286 -3.91 -15.02 -26.17
CA GLU A 286 -3.58 -15.93 -27.27
C GLU A 286 -4.28 -15.54 -28.59
N SER A 287 -5.43 -14.87 -28.52
CA SER A 287 -6.20 -14.37 -29.67
C SER A 287 -5.99 -12.88 -29.95
N ALA A 288 -5.07 -12.23 -29.23
CA ALA A 288 -4.77 -10.82 -29.43
C ALA A 288 -4.19 -10.59 -30.84
N SER A 289 -4.81 -9.69 -31.60
CA SER A 289 -4.26 -9.23 -32.88
C SER A 289 -3.00 -8.39 -32.63
N GLU A 290 -2.05 -8.48 -33.55
CA GLU A 290 -0.76 -7.79 -33.42
C GLU A 290 -0.92 -6.26 -33.32
N GLY A 291 -1.96 -5.70 -33.95
CA GLY A 291 -2.33 -4.29 -33.81
C GLY A 291 -2.78 -3.90 -32.38
N LEU A 292 -3.42 -4.81 -31.64
CA LEU A 292 -3.81 -4.57 -30.23
C LEU A 292 -2.58 -4.63 -29.30
N LEU A 293 -1.64 -5.52 -29.61
CA LEU A 293 -0.35 -5.63 -28.91
C LEU A 293 0.55 -4.41 -29.14
N LYS A 294 0.46 -3.74 -30.30
CA LYS A 294 1.21 -2.50 -30.57
C LYS A 294 0.47 -1.22 -30.14
N SER A 295 -0.85 -1.29 -29.89
CA SER A 295 -1.64 -0.14 -29.47
C SER A 295 -1.31 0.36 -28.05
N SER A 296 -1.09 1.66 -27.87
CA SER A 296 -0.79 2.28 -26.57
C SER A 296 -1.96 2.24 -25.56
N TYR A 297 -3.19 2.02 -26.04
CA TYR A 297 -4.42 2.08 -25.25
C TYR A 297 -5.01 0.71 -24.92
N GLY A 298 -4.54 -0.35 -25.59
CA GLY A 298 -5.06 -1.70 -25.41
C GLY A 298 -4.64 -2.32 -24.08
N VAL A 299 -5.62 -2.70 -23.26
CA VAL A 299 -5.41 -3.55 -22.07
C VAL A 299 -5.76 -4.99 -22.44
N ILE A 300 -4.89 -5.93 -22.10
CA ILE A 300 -5.09 -7.37 -22.36
C ILE A 300 -4.94 -8.12 -21.04
N GLY A 301 -5.80 -9.12 -20.82
CA GLY A 301 -5.73 -10.03 -19.67
C GLY A 301 -6.41 -9.54 -18.39
N SER A 302 -6.90 -8.30 -18.34
CA SER A 302 -7.59 -7.74 -17.16
C SER A 302 -8.92 -8.44 -16.85
N ASP A 303 -9.70 -8.79 -17.87
CA ASP A 303 -10.96 -9.53 -17.69
C ASP A 303 -10.70 -10.97 -17.23
N ALA A 304 -9.70 -11.63 -17.82
CA ALA A 304 -9.30 -13.00 -17.44
C ALA A 304 -8.82 -13.06 -15.99
N LEU A 305 -7.99 -12.10 -15.57
CA LEU A 305 -7.54 -11.99 -14.19
C LEU A 305 -8.71 -11.71 -13.25
N LEU A 306 -9.60 -10.77 -13.60
CA LEU A 306 -10.77 -10.46 -12.77
C LEU A 306 -11.72 -11.65 -12.65
N GLN A 307 -11.94 -12.41 -13.72
CA GLN A 307 -12.76 -13.61 -13.71
C GLN A 307 -12.15 -14.70 -12.82
N LEU A 308 -10.84 -14.93 -12.92
CA LEU A 308 -10.13 -15.87 -12.06
C LEU A 308 -10.24 -15.47 -10.59
N LEU A 309 -10.02 -14.20 -10.27
CA LEU A 309 -10.16 -13.67 -8.91
C LEU A 309 -11.60 -13.78 -8.40
N LYS A 310 -12.61 -13.50 -9.23
CA LYS A 310 -14.02 -13.70 -8.86
C LYS A 310 -14.36 -15.16 -8.58
N ASN A 311 -13.74 -16.11 -9.29
CA ASN A 311 -13.93 -17.53 -9.01
C ASN A 311 -13.36 -17.90 -7.64
N TYR A 312 -12.17 -17.41 -7.30
CA TYR A 312 -11.63 -17.56 -5.95
C TYR A 312 -12.52 -16.91 -4.89
N ALA A 313 -13.10 -15.73 -5.19
CA ALA A 313 -14.00 -15.04 -4.27
C ALA A 313 -15.27 -15.80 -3.93
N ARG A 314 -15.79 -16.63 -4.84
CA ARG A 314 -16.94 -17.50 -4.57
C ARG A 314 -16.61 -18.64 -3.62
N GLY A 315 -15.34 -19.07 -3.58
CA GLY A 315 -14.87 -20.10 -2.65
C GLY A 315 -14.70 -19.59 -1.22
N VAL A 316 -14.62 -18.26 -1.02
CA VAL A 316 -14.49 -17.64 0.30
C VAL A 316 -15.89 -17.29 0.83
N GLY A 317 -16.22 -17.76 2.04
CA GLY A 317 -17.58 -17.63 2.62
C GLY A 317 -18.08 -16.19 2.81
N THR A 318 -17.18 -15.19 2.80
CA THR A 318 -17.52 -13.76 2.89
C THR A 318 -17.92 -13.14 1.54
N GLY A 319 -17.70 -13.85 0.41
CA GLY A 319 -17.96 -13.36 -0.95
C GLY A 319 -17.07 -12.19 -1.38
N ARG A 320 -16.06 -11.82 -0.58
CA ARG A 320 -15.09 -10.75 -0.84
C ARG A 320 -13.68 -11.27 -0.59
N ILE A 321 -12.75 -10.91 -1.46
CA ILE A 321 -11.34 -11.28 -1.34
C ILE A 321 -10.41 -10.10 -1.39
N ASN A 322 -9.32 -10.24 -0.64
CA ASN A 322 -8.17 -9.37 -0.68
C ASN A 322 -7.05 -10.03 -1.48
N VAL A 323 -6.56 -9.31 -2.48
CA VAL A 323 -5.54 -9.82 -3.40
C VAL A 323 -4.25 -9.03 -3.22
N GLY A 324 -3.19 -9.67 -2.76
CA GLY A 324 -1.87 -9.06 -2.63
C GLY A 324 -1.14 -9.02 -3.97
N ILE A 325 -0.64 -7.86 -4.40
CA ILE A 325 0.18 -7.75 -5.62
C ILE A 325 1.64 -7.57 -5.23
N VAL A 326 2.48 -8.51 -5.67
CA VAL A 326 3.89 -8.61 -5.27
C VAL A 326 4.79 -8.75 -6.51
N GLY A 327 6.08 -8.46 -6.35
CA GLY A 327 7.09 -8.61 -7.41
C GLY A 327 8.16 -7.52 -7.38
N TYR A 328 9.18 -7.68 -8.22
CA TYR A 328 10.32 -6.76 -8.30
C TYR A 328 9.91 -5.32 -8.62
N PRO A 329 10.70 -4.30 -8.26
CA PRO A 329 10.48 -2.93 -8.71
C PRO A 329 10.39 -2.86 -10.25
N ASN A 330 9.63 -1.89 -10.77
CA ASN A 330 9.55 -1.60 -12.22
C ASN A 330 9.02 -2.72 -13.15
N VAL A 331 8.59 -3.87 -12.63
CA VAL A 331 7.85 -4.90 -13.41
C VAL A 331 6.46 -4.44 -13.87
N GLY A 332 5.93 -3.37 -13.29
CA GLY A 332 4.66 -2.74 -13.67
C GLY A 332 3.46 -3.04 -12.75
N LYS A 333 3.69 -3.41 -11.48
CA LYS A 333 2.64 -3.66 -10.46
C LYS A 333 1.57 -2.56 -10.41
N SER A 334 1.97 -1.30 -10.22
CA SER A 334 1.04 -0.18 -10.15
C SER A 334 0.32 0.08 -11.49
N SER A 335 0.96 -0.22 -12.62
CA SER A 335 0.34 -0.15 -13.96
C SER A 335 -0.75 -1.22 -14.16
N VAL A 336 -0.54 -2.42 -13.61
CA VAL A 336 -1.55 -3.49 -13.58
C VAL A 336 -2.77 -3.03 -12.78
N ILE A 337 -2.56 -2.51 -11.57
CA ILE A 337 -3.66 -2.00 -10.71
C ILE A 337 -4.44 -0.89 -11.40
N ASN A 338 -3.73 0.08 -11.98
CA ASN A 338 -4.35 1.17 -12.72
C ASN A 338 -5.15 0.68 -13.94
N SER A 339 -4.68 -0.38 -14.62
CA SER A 339 -5.38 -0.97 -15.77
C SER A 339 -6.61 -1.78 -15.35
N MET A 340 -6.61 -2.36 -14.15
CA MET A 340 -7.77 -3.07 -13.59
C MET A 340 -8.83 -2.13 -13.01
N LYS A 341 -8.43 -0.94 -12.57
CA LYS A 341 -9.35 0.07 -12.02
C LYS A 341 -10.23 0.66 -13.13
N ARG A 342 -11.50 0.27 -13.16
CA ARG A 342 -12.51 0.84 -14.07
C ARG A 342 -13.12 2.09 -13.42
N GLY A 343 -12.58 3.28 -13.69
CA GLY A 343 -13.21 4.55 -13.29
C GLY A 343 -12.27 5.72 -12.97
N LYS A 344 -12.85 6.93 -12.86
CA LYS A 344 -12.19 8.22 -12.61
C LYS A 344 -11.75 8.41 -11.14
N GLY A 345 -11.05 7.43 -10.56
CA GLY A 345 -10.55 7.49 -9.17
C GLY A 345 -9.05 7.78 -9.08
N VAL A 346 -8.55 7.92 -7.84
CA VAL A 346 -7.12 8.14 -7.50
C VAL A 346 -6.22 7.23 -8.33
N HIS A 347 -5.40 7.84 -9.20
CA HIS A 347 -4.42 7.15 -10.01
C HIS A 347 -3.20 6.85 -9.12
N LEU A 348 -2.75 5.59 -9.08
CA LEU A 348 -1.50 5.28 -8.41
C LEU A 348 -0.35 5.92 -9.20
N MET A 349 0.55 6.60 -8.49
CA MET A 349 1.73 7.19 -9.11
C MET A 349 2.53 6.11 -9.80
N THR A 350 2.69 6.24 -11.11
CA THR A 350 3.48 5.31 -11.93
C THR A 350 4.70 6.07 -12.44
N GLY A 351 5.89 5.50 -12.29
CA GLY A 351 7.12 6.09 -12.78
C GLY A 351 8.22 5.03 -12.94
N ASN A 352 9.21 5.32 -13.77
CA ASN A 352 10.31 4.39 -14.07
C ASN A 352 11.38 4.35 -12.95
N ARG A 353 11.27 5.19 -11.92
CA ARG A 353 12.18 5.17 -10.76
C ARG A 353 11.69 4.13 -9.75
N ALA A 354 12.60 3.27 -9.27
CA ALA A 354 12.28 2.35 -8.20
C ALA A 354 11.91 3.10 -6.90
N GLY A 355 11.00 2.54 -6.09
CA GLY A 355 10.63 3.11 -4.79
C GLY A 355 9.53 4.18 -4.78
N VAL A 356 8.71 4.28 -5.86
CA VAL A 356 7.55 5.18 -5.91
C VAL A 356 6.48 4.78 -4.88
N THR A 357 6.14 3.50 -4.78
CA THR A 357 5.26 2.98 -3.72
C THR A 357 6.09 2.67 -2.48
N LYS A 358 5.88 3.43 -1.39
CA LYS A 358 6.60 3.26 -0.11
C LYS A 358 5.78 2.62 1.00
N GLN A 359 4.44 2.61 0.87
CA GLN A 359 3.52 2.09 1.86
C GLN A 359 2.48 1.23 1.15
N MET A 360 2.04 0.15 1.82
CA MET A 360 0.94 -0.66 1.34
C MET A 360 -0.33 0.20 1.18
N GLN A 361 -1.02 0.04 0.05
CA GLN A 361 -2.29 0.73 -0.21
C GLN A 361 -3.36 -0.27 -0.65
N GLU A 362 -4.56 -0.16 -0.07
CA GLU A 362 -5.71 -0.93 -0.52
C GLU A 362 -6.47 -0.15 -1.62
N VAL A 363 -6.71 -0.84 -2.74
CA VAL A 363 -7.45 -0.32 -3.88
C VAL A 363 -8.63 -1.25 -4.17
N GLN A 364 -9.83 -0.77 -3.86
CA GLN A 364 -11.06 -1.48 -4.20
C GLN A 364 -11.34 -1.40 -5.71
N ILE A 365 -11.44 -2.56 -6.37
CA ILE A 365 -11.73 -2.66 -7.81
C ILE A 365 -13.20 -2.95 -8.07
N ASP A 366 -13.75 -3.89 -7.30
CA ASP A 366 -15.16 -4.30 -7.36
C ASP A 366 -15.69 -4.46 -5.92
N LYS A 367 -16.99 -4.75 -5.77
CA LYS A 367 -17.57 -5.08 -4.46
C LYS A 367 -16.96 -6.33 -3.85
N THR A 368 -16.55 -7.27 -4.70
CA THR A 368 -16.01 -8.59 -4.31
C THR A 368 -14.49 -8.67 -4.30
N VAL A 369 -13.76 -7.73 -4.92
CA VAL A 369 -12.30 -7.81 -5.06
C VAL A 369 -11.64 -6.50 -4.65
N SER A 370 -10.80 -6.58 -3.62
CA SER A 370 -9.86 -5.53 -3.20
C SER A 370 -8.42 -5.93 -3.56
N LEU A 371 -7.63 -5.01 -4.10
CA LEU A 371 -6.21 -5.22 -4.38
C LEU A 371 -5.35 -4.51 -3.33
N LEU A 372 -4.30 -5.16 -2.84
CA LEU A 372 -3.30 -4.59 -1.94
C LEU A 372 -2.00 -4.36 -2.74
N ASP A 373 -1.62 -3.09 -2.94
CA ASP A 373 -0.37 -2.73 -3.61
C ASP A 373 0.80 -2.86 -2.64
N CYS A 374 1.74 -3.77 -2.91
CA CYS A 374 3.00 -3.84 -2.17
C CYS A 374 4.04 -2.89 -2.79
N PRO A 375 4.92 -2.28 -1.97
CA PRO A 375 6.18 -1.77 -2.49
C PRO A 375 6.96 -2.90 -3.19
N GLY A 376 7.73 -2.57 -4.23
CA GLY A 376 8.54 -3.57 -4.93
C GLY A 376 9.66 -4.09 -4.05
N VAL A 377 9.74 -5.41 -3.89
CA VAL A 377 10.77 -6.08 -3.08
C VAL A 377 11.84 -6.63 -4.00
N ILE A 378 13.10 -6.34 -3.70
CA ILE A 378 14.25 -6.97 -4.34
C ILE A 378 14.64 -8.14 -3.44
N PHE A 379 14.38 -9.35 -3.91
CA PHE A 379 14.87 -10.55 -3.25
C PHE A 379 16.32 -10.74 -3.67
N SER A 380 17.25 -10.48 -2.74
CA SER A 380 18.66 -10.79 -2.93
C SER A 380 18.83 -12.30 -2.77
N GLY A 381 19.17 -12.99 -3.85
CA GLY A 381 19.75 -14.32 -3.75
C GLY A 381 21.06 -14.26 -2.95
N SER A 382 21.47 -15.40 -2.42
CA SER A 382 22.60 -15.59 -1.47
C SER A 382 23.99 -15.14 -1.97
N GLU A 383 24.11 -14.57 -3.17
CA GLU A 383 25.40 -14.24 -3.78
C GLU A 383 25.36 -12.85 -4.41
N GLU A 384 25.82 -11.83 -3.69
CA GLU A 384 26.12 -10.50 -4.23
C GLU A 384 27.42 -10.55 -5.06
N SER A 385 27.39 -11.30 -6.17
CA SER A 385 28.42 -11.21 -7.21
C SER A 385 28.19 -9.96 -8.07
N ALA A 386 29.26 -9.33 -8.56
CA ALA A 386 29.18 -8.16 -9.45
C ALA A 386 28.22 -8.38 -10.65
N SER A 387 28.18 -9.61 -11.17
CA SER A 387 27.24 -10.05 -12.22
C SER A 387 25.75 -9.94 -11.82
N ASN A 388 25.42 -10.21 -10.54
CA ASN A 388 24.05 -10.10 -10.03
C ASN A 388 23.65 -8.64 -9.86
N THR A 389 24.55 -7.78 -9.38
CA THR A 389 24.31 -6.33 -9.31
C THR A 389 24.04 -5.75 -10.70
N SER A 390 24.88 -6.09 -11.70
CA SER A 390 24.65 -5.69 -13.10
C SER A 390 23.29 -6.17 -13.62
N SER A 391 22.90 -7.41 -13.31
CA SER A 391 21.60 -7.96 -13.72
C SER A 391 20.42 -7.24 -13.05
N LEU A 392 20.54 -6.85 -11.78
CA LEU A 392 19.51 -6.06 -11.08
C LEU A 392 19.38 -4.63 -11.64
N VAL A 393 20.50 -4.01 -12.02
CA VAL A 393 20.51 -2.69 -12.67
C VAL A 393 19.90 -2.76 -14.07
N ILE A 394 20.23 -3.77 -14.88
CA ILE A 394 19.63 -4.01 -16.20
C ILE A 394 18.11 -4.16 -16.11
N ARG A 395 17.62 -4.79 -15.04
CA ARG A 395 16.18 -4.94 -14.75
C ARG A 395 15.54 -3.67 -14.19
N GLN A 396 16.29 -2.58 -14.07
CA GLN A 396 15.87 -1.31 -13.46
C GLN A 396 15.36 -1.49 -12.03
N SER A 397 15.84 -2.50 -11.29
CA SER A 397 15.43 -2.70 -9.89
C SER A 397 16.15 -1.75 -8.94
N VAL A 398 17.31 -1.24 -9.35
CA VAL A 398 18.13 -0.26 -8.62
C VAL A 398 18.14 1.06 -9.39
N ASN A 399 18.29 2.19 -8.68
CA ASN A 399 18.41 3.49 -9.32
C ASN A 399 19.73 3.59 -10.11
N VAL A 400 19.64 3.85 -11.41
CA VAL A 400 20.81 4.00 -12.30
C VAL A 400 21.65 5.20 -11.89
N ASP A 401 21.01 6.27 -11.40
CA ASP A 401 21.67 7.51 -10.98
C ASP A 401 22.59 7.31 -9.74
N ALA A 402 22.42 6.19 -9.01
CA ALA A 402 23.17 5.91 -7.78
C ALA A 402 24.33 4.92 -7.99
N LEU A 403 24.60 4.53 -9.24
CA LEU A 403 25.63 3.56 -9.56
C LEU A 403 27.02 4.23 -9.58
N GLU A 404 27.97 3.69 -8.82
CA GLU A 404 29.35 4.21 -8.76
C GLU A 404 30.13 3.92 -10.04
N ASP A 405 30.03 2.69 -10.56
CA ASP A 405 30.69 2.28 -11.80
C ASP A 405 29.68 1.64 -12.78
N PRO A 406 29.38 2.31 -13.92
CA PRO A 406 28.50 1.77 -14.94
C PRO A 406 29.16 0.74 -15.86
N MET A 407 30.50 0.65 -15.93
CA MET A 407 31.19 -0.17 -16.93
C MET A 407 30.81 -1.66 -16.90
N PRO A 408 30.75 -2.34 -15.73
CA PRO A 408 30.34 -3.75 -15.67
C PRO A 408 28.89 -3.98 -16.12
N VAL A 409 28.04 -2.95 -16.02
CA VAL A 409 26.64 -3.02 -16.47
C VAL A 409 26.58 -2.89 -17.99
N VAL A 410 27.36 -1.97 -18.57
CA VAL A 410 27.45 -1.80 -20.02
C VAL A 410 28.02 -3.05 -20.66
N GLU A 411 29.07 -3.64 -20.10
CA GLU A 411 29.65 -4.89 -20.60
C GLU A 411 28.62 -6.04 -20.59
N ALA A 412 27.86 -6.18 -19.49
CA ALA A 412 26.80 -7.16 -19.39
C ALA A 412 25.66 -6.92 -20.41
N LEU A 413 25.37 -5.67 -20.76
CA LEU A 413 24.39 -5.30 -21.79
C LEU A 413 24.88 -5.63 -23.20
N VAL A 414 26.12 -5.29 -23.53
CA VAL A 414 26.74 -5.58 -24.83
C VAL A 414 26.80 -7.09 -25.04
N LYS A 415 27.10 -7.88 -24.01
CA LYS A 415 27.09 -9.35 -24.08
C LYS A 415 25.71 -9.93 -24.42
N ARG A 416 24.63 -9.27 -24.00
CA ARG A 416 23.24 -9.72 -24.23
C ARG A 416 22.64 -9.22 -25.53
N THR A 417 23.28 -8.25 -26.18
CA THR A 417 22.72 -7.56 -27.34
C THR A 417 23.55 -7.86 -28.58
N PRO A 418 22.95 -8.24 -29.71
CA PRO A 418 23.72 -8.43 -30.94
C PRO A 418 24.39 -7.12 -31.35
N ARG A 419 25.71 -7.13 -31.56
CA ARG A 419 26.52 -5.94 -31.88
C ARG A 419 25.95 -5.16 -33.06
N ASN A 420 25.50 -5.85 -34.10
CA ASN A 420 24.88 -5.24 -35.28
C ASN A 420 23.64 -4.38 -34.94
N ALA A 421 22.85 -4.78 -33.94
CA ALA A 421 21.70 -4.00 -33.51
C ALA A 421 22.13 -2.71 -32.80
N VAL A 422 23.19 -2.75 -32.00
CA VAL A 422 23.76 -1.58 -31.32
C VAL A 422 24.27 -0.57 -32.35
N LEU A 423 25.10 -1.03 -33.31
CA LEU A 423 25.64 -0.20 -34.38
C LEU A 423 24.54 0.50 -35.20
N LYS A 424 23.51 -0.27 -35.58
CA LYS A 424 22.37 0.26 -36.35
C LYS A 424 21.51 1.24 -35.54
N HIS A 425 21.31 0.98 -34.25
CA HIS A 425 20.47 1.83 -33.41
C HIS A 425 21.13 3.19 -33.11
N PHE A 426 22.41 3.17 -32.73
CA PHE A 426 23.16 4.38 -32.38
C PHE A 426 23.86 5.04 -33.56
N LYS A 427 23.86 4.41 -34.74
CA LYS A 427 24.51 4.91 -35.97
C LYS A 427 26.00 5.22 -35.75
N MET A 428 26.70 4.28 -35.14
CA MET A 428 28.11 4.40 -34.74
C MET A 428 29.01 3.47 -35.56
N PRO A 429 30.33 3.77 -35.66
CA PRO A 429 31.30 2.87 -36.28
C PRO A 429 31.44 1.56 -35.49
N ALA A 430 32.02 0.55 -36.14
CA ALA A 430 32.32 -0.72 -35.48
C ALA A 430 33.26 -0.47 -34.28
N PHE A 431 32.96 -1.13 -33.16
CA PHE A 431 33.76 -1.08 -31.94
C PHE A 431 34.20 -2.49 -31.55
N GLU A 432 35.41 -2.61 -31.00
CA GLU A 432 35.98 -3.87 -30.53
C GLU A 432 35.80 -4.03 -29.02
N SER A 433 35.92 -2.93 -28.27
CA SER A 433 35.85 -2.92 -26.80
C SER A 433 34.65 -2.14 -26.27
N VAL A 434 34.23 -2.45 -25.04
CA VAL A 434 33.16 -1.71 -24.35
C VAL A 434 33.61 -0.27 -24.04
N THR A 435 34.90 -0.07 -23.76
CA THR A 435 35.47 1.26 -23.52
C THR A 435 35.39 2.15 -24.76
N GLU A 436 35.68 1.57 -25.94
CA GLU A 436 35.54 2.26 -27.22
C GLU A 436 34.07 2.60 -27.53
N LEU A 437 33.14 1.68 -27.26
CA LEU A 437 31.71 1.94 -27.38
C LEU A 437 31.24 3.13 -26.54
N VAL A 438 31.73 3.26 -25.30
CA VAL A 438 31.37 4.36 -24.40
C VAL A 438 32.09 5.66 -24.77
N GLY A 439 33.25 5.56 -25.44
CA GLY A 439 34.02 6.70 -25.90
C GLY A 439 33.48 7.36 -27.18
N HIS A 440 32.79 6.60 -28.02
CA HIS A 440 32.03 7.10 -29.18
C HIS A 440 30.73 7.80 -28.77
#